data_AF-A0A1A9S3X9-F1
#
_entry.id   AF-A0A1A9S3X9-F1
#
_cell.length_a   1.000
_cell.length_b   1.000
_cell.length_c   1.000
_cell.angle_alpha   90.00
_cell.angle_beta   90.00
_cell.angle_gamma   90.00
#
_symmetry.space_group_name_H-M   'P 1'
#
loop_
_entity.id
_entity.type
_entity.pdbx_description
1 polymer ?
#
loop_
_entity_poly.entity_id
_entity_poly.type
_entity_poly.pdbx_seq_one_letter_code
_entity_poly.pdbx_strand_id
1 'polypeptide(L)'
;MNERVGQGADSFADFDARLEAFLQQWHQLPDGSLLFGHGIWIALLAWKLLGFQVASPADMAAFRAFQTAMPMPNTAMWTLVGSCREDLRLVFQSGPVAE
;
A
#
# COMPACT_ATOMS: atom_id res chain seq x y z
N MET A 1 -0.48 -18.56 -0.52
CA MET A 1 -0.98 -17.23 -0.12
C MET A 1 -1.82 -17.25 1.15
N ASN A 2 -2.60 -18.29 1.41
CA ASN A 2 -3.39 -18.45 2.64
C ASN A 2 -2.59 -19.04 3.81
N GLU A 3 -1.27 -19.21 3.65
CA GLU A 3 -0.42 -19.73 4.71
C GLU A 3 -0.33 -18.72 5.85
N ARG A 4 -0.44 -19.20 7.08
CA ARG A 4 -0.33 -18.41 8.31
C ARG A 4 0.81 -18.97 9.14
N VAL A 5 1.81 -18.14 9.41
CA VAL A 5 3.00 -18.56 10.16
C VAL A 5 2.86 -18.05 11.59
N GLY A 6 2.26 -18.88 12.44
CA GLY A 6 2.01 -18.56 13.85
C GLY A 6 0.52 -18.39 14.17
N GLN A 7 0.17 -18.66 15.43
CA GLN A 7 -1.20 -18.52 15.88
C GLN A 7 -1.61 -17.05 15.88
N GLY A 8 -2.69 -16.72 15.17
CA GLY A 8 -3.19 -15.35 15.03
C GLY A 8 -2.48 -14.48 13.99
N ALA A 9 -1.54 -15.03 13.22
CA ALA A 9 -0.92 -14.31 12.11
C ALA A 9 -1.88 -14.22 10.91
N ASP A 10 -1.96 -13.05 10.28
CA ASP A 10 -2.61 -12.88 8.99
C ASP A 10 -1.85 -13.67 7.92
N SER A 11 -2.59 -14.27 6.99
CA SER A 11 -2.00 -14.68 5.72
C SER A 11 -1.81 -13.47 4.82
N PHE A 12 -0.99 -13.60 3.78
CA PHE A 12 -0.84 -12.49 2.84
C PHE A 12 -2.14 -12.20 2.08
N ALA A 13 -2.99 -13.22 1.85
CA ALA A 13 -4.31 -13.03 1.26
C ALA A 13 -5.24 -12.21 2.18
N ASP A 14 -5.18 -12.44 3.50
CA ASP A 14 -5.95 -11.65 4.48
C ASP A 14 -5.50 -10.18 4.43
N PHE A 15 -4.19 -9.95 4.32
CA PHE A 15 -3.62 -8.62 4.18
C PHE A 15 -4.05 -7.93 2.87
N ASP A 16 -3.97 -8.63 1.74
CA ASP A 16 -4.38 -8.12 0.43
C ASP A 16 -5.87 -7.71 0.40
N ALA A 17 -6.73 -8.55 0.99
CA ALA A 17 -8.16 -8.30 1.07
C ALA A 17 -8.50 -7.02 1.85
N ARG A 18 -7.73 -6.69 2.90
CA ARG A 18 -7.90 -5.44 3.66
C ARG A 18 -7.61 -4.20 2.82
N LEU A 19 -6.65 -4.28 1.89
CA LEU A 19 -6.37 -3.16 0.98
C LEU A 19 -7.44 -3.02 -0.09
N GLU A 20 -7.98 -4.13 -0.61
CA GLU A 20 -9.12 -4.06 -1.54
C GLU A 20 -10.35 -3.43 -0.86
N ALA A 21 -10.62 -3.81 0.40
CA ALA A 21 -11.70 -3.19 1.18
C ALA A 21 -11.47 -1.68 1.37
N PHE A 22 -10.23 -1.26 1.65
CA PHE A 22 -9.89 0.17 1.70
C PHE A 22 -10.12 0.87 0.36
N LEU A 23 -9.67 0.28 -0.76
CA LEU A 23 -9.88 0.84 -2.11
C LEU A 23 -11.35 0.91 -2.53
N GLN A 24 -12.24 0.16 -1.89
CA GLN A 24 -13.68 0.29 -2.09
C GLN A 24 -14.29 1.44 -1.30
N GLN A 25 -13.64 1.92 -0.23
CA GLN A 25 -14.23 2.82 0.76
C GLN A 25 -13.47 4.14 0.92
N TRP A 26 -12.29 4.30 0.31
CA TRP A 26 -11.41 5.46 0.50
C TRP A 26 -12.10 6.81 0.26
N HIS A 27 -13.03 6.87 -0.70
CA HIS A 27 -13.78 8.08 -1.07
C HIS A 27 -14.75 8.55 0.04
N GLN A 28 -14.97 7.74 1.07
CA GLN A 28 -15.77 8.10 2.24
C GLN A 28 -14.95 8.92 3.26
N LEU A 29 -13.61 8.92 3.14
CA LEU A 29 -12.75 9.72 3.98
C LEU A 29 -12.87 11.20 3.57
N PRO A 30 -13.05 12.13 4.52
CA PRO A 30 -12.99 13.56 4.22
C PRO A 30 -11.65 13.95 3.59
N ASP A 31 -11.68 14.94 2.70
CA ASP A 31 -10.46 15.52 2.16
C ASP A 31 -9.55 16.05 3.30
N GLY A 32 -8.24 15.86 3.14
CA GLY A 32 -7.26 16.17 4.19
C GLY A 32 -7.16 15.15 5.34
N SER A 33 -7.82 13.99 5.25
CA SER A 33 -7.64 12.91 6.23
C SER A 33 -6.20 12.42 6.30
N LEU A 34 -5.70 12.17 7.52
CA LEU A 34 -4.36 11.62 7.76
C LEU A 34 -4.45 10.16 8.22
N LEU A 35 -3.76 9.27 7.50
CA LEU A 35 -3.73 7.84 7.76
C LEU A 35 -2.36 7.44 8.31
N PHE A 36 -2.34 6.77 9.46
CA PHE A 36 -1.12 6.19 10.03
C PHE A 36 -1.13 4.68 9.81
N GLY A 37 -0.04 4.14 9.28
CA GLY A 37 0.06 2.72 8.94
C GLY A 37 1.49 2.25 8.77
N HIS A 38 1.65 1.04 8.24
CA HIS A 38 2.96 0.42 8.03
C HIS A 38 3.44 0.59 6.59
N GLY A 39 4.77 0.66 6.41
CA GLY A 39 5.37 0.81 5.09
C GLY A 39 4.97 -0.28 4.08
N ILE A 40 4.82 -1.53 4.54
CA ILE A 40 4.35 -2.63 3.68
C ILE A 40 2.92 -2.43 3.17
N TRP A 41 2.07 -1.76 3.96
CA TRP A 41 0.70 -1.43 3.57
C TRP A 41 0.69 -0.35 2.50
N ILE A 42 1.50 0.71 2.66
CA ILE A 42 1.64 1.77 1.65
C ILE A 42 2.25 1.19 0.36
N ALA A 43 3.24 0.30 0.48
CA ALA A 43 3.85 -0.36 -0.67
C ALA A 43 2.85 -1.23 -1.44
N LEU A 44 2.02 -2.03 -0.76
CA LEU A 44 1.01 -2.84 -1.44
C LEU A 44 -0.11 -1.98 -2.04
N LEU A 45 -0.45 -0.86 -1.41
CA LEU A 45 -1.37 0.12 -2.00
C LEU A 45 -0.80 0.67 -3.31
N ALA A 46 0.45 1.14 -3.32
CA ALA A 46 1.11 1.62 -4.53
C ALA A 46 1.16 0.56 -5.62
N TRP A 47 1.51 -0.69 -5.27
CA TRP A 47 1.53 -1.83 -6.18
C TRP A 47 0.18 -2.04 -6.89
N LYS A 48 -0.92 -1.99 -6.13
CA LYS A 48 -2.28 -2.13 -6.67
C LYS A 48 -2.70 -0.93 -7.52
N LEU A 49 -2.34 0.29 -7.14
CA LEU A 49 -2.65 1.50 -7.92
C LEU A 49 -1.91 1.51 -9.27
N LEU A 50 -0.77 0.83 -9.37
CA LEU A 50 -0.08 0.59 -10.63
C LEU A 50 -0.71 -0.52 -11.49
N GLY A 51 -1.78 -1.17 -11.01
CA GLY A 51 -2.52 -2.22 -11.71
C GLY A 51 -1.96 -3.63 -11.52
N PHE A 52 -0.98 -3.82 -10.63
CA PHE A 52 -0.41 -5.13 -10.37
C PHE A 52 -1.22 -5.93 -9.35
N GLN A 53 -1.12 -7.25 -9.45
CA GLN A 53 -1.76 -8.20 -8.53
C GLN A 53 -0.72 -8.92 -7.68
N VAL A 54 -1.20 -9.64 -6.68
CA VAL A 54 -0.43 -10.56 -5.84
C VAL A 54 -1.18 -11.89 -5.83
N ALA A 55 -1.40 -12.49 -7.00
CA ALA A 55 -2.25 -13.67 -7.20
C ALA A 55 -1.45 -14.97 -7.38
N SER A 56 -0.12 -14.88 -7.40
CA SER A 56 0.79 -16.02 -7.51
C SER A 56 2.06 -15.83 -6.67
N PRO A 57 2.84 -16.90 -6.42
CA PRO A 57 4.16 -16.79 -5.80
C PRO A 57 5.14 -15.90 -6.59
N ALA A 58 5.01 -15.86 -7.92
CA ALA A 58 5.84 -14.99 -8.76
C ALA A 58 5.50 -13.50 -8.51
N ASP A 59 4.20 -13.18 -8.43
CA ASP A 59 3.76 -11.82 -8.11
C ASP A 59 4.24 -11.39 -6.73
N MET A 60 4.21 -12.31 -5.75
CA MET A 60 4.73 -12.06 -4.41
C MET A 60 6.23 -11.73 -4.40
N ALA A 61 7.02 -12.45 -5.21
CA ALA A 61 8.44 -12.16 -5.36
C ALA A 61 8.67 -10.78 -6.00
N ALA A 62 7.90 -10.46 -7.05
CA ALA A 62 7.95 -9.15 -7.71
C ALA A 62 7.55 -8.01 -6.77
N PHE A 63 6.47 -8.19 -6.00
CA PHE A 63 6.03 -7.24 -4.98
C PHE A 63 7.12 -7.01 -3.92
N ARG A 64 7.79 -8.06 -3.43
CA ARG A 64 8.89 -7.90 -2.46
C ARG A 64 10.06 -7.11 -3.02
N ALA A 65 10.43 -7.34 -4.28
CA ALA A 65 11.48 -6.57 -4.94
C ALA A 65 11.07 -5.09 -5.05
N PHE A 66 9.83 -4.82 -5.46
CA PHE A 66 9.27 -3.46 -5.53
C PHE A 66 9.22 -2.77 -4.16
N GLN A 67 8.72 -3.46 -3.13
CA GLN A 67 8.65 -2.95 -1.76
C GLN A 67 10.04 -2.53 -1.25
N THR A 68 11.06 -3.34 -1.53
CA THR A 68 12.44 -3.08 -1.07
C THR A 68 13.05 -1.85 -1.75
N ALA A 69 12.65 -1.56 -2.99
CA ALA A 69 13.12 -0.40 -3.74
C ALA A 69 12.37 0.90 -3.41
N MET A 70 11.25 0.81 -2.69
CA MET A 70 10.42 1.99 -2.40
C MET A 70 10.99 2.82 -1.24
N PRO A 71 11.09 4.15 -1.37
CA PRO A 71 11.54 5.00 -0.27
C PRO A 71 10.51 5.00 0.86
N MET A 72 10.83 4.33 1.96
CA MET A 72 9.93 4.19 3.10
C MET A 72 10.68 4.32 4.44
N PRO A 73 11.43 5.42 4.67
CA PRO A 73 11.95 5.70 6.01
C PRO A 73 10.80 5.82 7.01
N ASN A 74 11.11 5.69 8.31
CA ASN A 74 10.14 6.03 9.34
C ASN A 74 9.62 7.45 9.10
N THR A 75 8.32 7.65 9.34
CA THR A 75 7.59 8.90 9.09
C THR A 75 7.59 9.38 7.63
N ALA A 76 7.91 8.51 6.66
CA ALA A 76 7.68 8.79 5.25
C ALA A 76 6.23 9.19 5.01
N MET A 77 6.03 10.27 4.26
CA MET A 77 4.71 10.77 3.90
C MET A 77 4.43 10.49 2.43
N TRP A 78 3.24 9.97 2.16
CA TRP A 78 2.71 9.74 0.83
C TRP A 78 1.30 10.30 0.78
N THR A 79 0.99 11.03 -0.30
CA THR A 79 -0.34 11.59 -0.51
C THR A 79 -1.08 10.76 -1.53
N LEU A 80 -2.27 10.29 -1.17
CA LEU A 80 -3.20 9.66 -2.10
C LEU A 80 -3.97 10.77 -2.84
N VAL A 81 -3.81 10.84 -4.15
CA VAL A 81 -4.45 11.86 -5.00
C VAL A 81 -5.23 11.19 -6.11
N GLY A 82 -6.44 11.67 -6.38
CA GLY A 82 -7.35 11.13 -7.39
C GLY A 82 -8.79 11.44 -7.04
N SER A 83 -9.68 11.27 -8.01
CA SER A 83 -11.11 11.49 -7.90
C SER A 83 -11.93 10.23 -8.19
N CYS A 84 -11.34 9.26 -8.89
CA CYS A 84 -11.91 7.95 -9.19
C CYS A 84 -10.83 6.87 -9.08
N ARG A 85 -11.15 5.60 -9.34
CA ARG A 85 -10.16 4.51 -9.15
C ARG A 85 -9.06 4.56 -10.21
N GLU A 86 -9.37 5.06 -11.38
CA GLU A 86 -8.51 5.08 -12.56
C GLU A 86 -7.42 6.16 -12.52
N ASP A 87 -7.66 7.27 -11.80
CA ASP A 87 -6.70 8.37 -11.64
C ASP A 87 -6.00 8.40 -10.26
N LEU A 88 -6.38 7.47 -9.38
CA LEU A 88 -5.88 7.34 -8.02
C LEU A 88 -4.42 6.91 -8.01
N ARG A 89 -3.57 7.70 -7.36
CA ARG A 89 -2.13 7.44 -7.27
C ARG A 89 -1.55 7.93 -5.95
N LEU A 90 -0.42 7.34 -5.57
CA LEU A 90 0.38 7.80 -4.44
C LEU A 90 1.51 8.71 -4.92
N VAL A 91 1.69 9.84 -4.24
CA VAL A 91 2.76 10.80 -4.49
C VAL A 91 3.63 10.90 -3.24
N PHE A 92 4.91 10.53 -3.37
CA PHE A 92 5.87 10.67 -2.27
C PHE A 92 6.05 12.15 -1.93
N GLN A 93 5.92 12.48 -0.65
CA GLN A 93 6.26 13.80 -0.16
C GLN A 93 7.71 13.72 0.31
N SER A 94 8.63 14.26 -0.48
CA SER A 94 9.98 14.50 0.01
C SER A 94 9.88 15.45 1.21
N GLY A 95 10.42 15.03 2.36
CA GLY A 95 10.62 15.96 3.47
C GLY A 95 11.47 17.15 3.00
N PRO A 96 11.47 18.27 3.74
CA PRO A 96 12.40 19.35 3.45
C PRO A 96 13.82 18.77 3.41
N VAL A 97 14.58 19.11 2.37
CA VAL A 97 16.04 18.90 2.40
C VAL A 97 16.51 19.66 3.63
N ALA A 98 17.05 18.94 4.62
CA ALA A 98 17.72 19.60 5.72
C ALA A 98 18.90 20.38 5.12
N GLU A 99 18.84 21.71 5.17
CA GLU A 99 19.99 22.59 4.96
C GLU A 99 21.05 22.39 6.06
#